data_AF-A0AAU7ZM02-F1
#
_entry.id   AF-A0AAU7ZM02-F1
#
_cell.length_a   1.000
_cell.length_b   1.000
_cell.length_c   1.000
_cell.angle_alpha   90.00
_cell.angle_beta   90.00
_cell.angle_gamma   90.00
#
_symmetry.space_group_name_H-M   'P 1'
#
loop_
_entity.id
_entity.type
_entity.pdbx_description
1 polymer ?
#
loop_
_entity_poly.entity_id
_entity_poly.type
_entity_poly.pdbx_seq_one_letter_code
_entity_poly.pdbx_strand_id
1 'polypeptide(L)'
;MLPTPEAVNEWGSEQFTSALRHDQNNGKYNRSLRQLLHVGFKVAAKLGDRYLKELESHETVISRNVTANLFERHMRPVFLGL
;
A
#
# COMPACT_ATOMS: atom_id res chain seq x y z
N MET A 1 10.86 -7.95 10.56
CA MET A 1 9.93 -8.36 11.63
C MET A 1 8.74 -7.41 11.61
N LEU A 2 7.57 -7.85 12.09
CA LEU A 2 6.41 -6.97 12.20
C LEU A 2 6.60 -6.00 13.38
N PRO A 3 6.24 -4.71 13.20
CA PRO A 3 6.13 -3.80 14.34
C PRO A 3 4.96 -4.24 15.24
N THR A 4 5.01 -3.89 16.52
CA THR A 4 3.85 -4.11 17.40
C THR A 4 2.72 -3.14 17.05
N PRO A 5 1.46 -3.49 17.33
CA PRO A 5 0.33 -2.57 17.12
C PRO A 5 0.51 -1.22 17.83
N GLU A 6 1.04 -1.23 19.06
CA GLU A 6 1.28 -0.03 19.86
C GLU A 6 2.28 0.90 19.15
N ALA A 7 3.35 0.34 18.60
CA ALA A 7 4.32 1.12 17.85
C ALA A 7 3.72 1.73 16.57
N VAL A 8 2.85 1.00 15.86
CA VAL A 8 2.20 1.48 14.63
C VAL A 8 1.18 2.58 14.92
N ASN A 9 0.47 2.51 16.04
CA ASN A 9 -0.52 3.51 16.44
C ASN A 9 0.09 4.90 16.67
N GLU A 10 1.38 4.96 17.01
CA GLU A 10 2.12 6.22 17.18
C GLU A 10 2.68 6.77 15.86
N TRP A 11 2.52 6.07 14.73
CA TRP A 11 3.08 6.51 13.46
C TRP A 11 2.25 7.61 12.81
N GLY A 12 2.94 8.67 12.36
CA GLY A 12 2.39 9.61 11.39
C GLY A 12 2.26 9.02 9.99
N SER A 13 1.48 9.68 9.13
CA SER A 13 1.20 9.27 7.75
C SER A 13 2.47 9.01 6.93
N GLU A 14 3.51 9.84 7.08
CA GLU A 14 4.78 9.67 6.37
C GLU A 14 5.49 8.37 6.75
N GLN A 15 5.54 8.06 8.05
CA GLN A 15 6.20 6.86 8.54
C GLN A 15 5.43 5.60 8.12
N PHE A 16 4.10 5.60 8.26
CA PHE A 16 3.27 4.48 7.84
C PHE A 16 3.40 4.21 6.34
N THR A 17 3.31 5.25 5.52
CA THR A 17 3.40 5.10 4.05
C THR A 17 4.81 4.69 3.61
N SER A 18 5.86 5.23 4.24
CA SER A 18 7.25 4.83 3.95
C SER A 18 7.52 3.37 4.31
N ALA A 19 6.97 2.88 5.43
CA ALA A 19 7.09 1.49 5.83
C ALA A 19 6.32 0.52 4.92
N LEU A 20 5.23 0.98 4.30
CA LEU A 20 4.36 0.15 3.47
C LEU A 20 4.76 0.09 1.99
N ARG A 21 5.20 1.20 1.41
CA ARG A 21 5.46 1.31 -0.03
C ARG A 21 6.54 0.33 -0.48
N HIS A 22 6.32 -0.32 -1.62
CA HIS A 22 7.31 -1.23 -2.20
C HIS A 22 8.46 -0.44 -2.83
N ASP A 23 9.35 0.07 -1.99
CA ASP A 23 10.57 0.77 -2.36
C ASP A 23 11.73 0.17 -1.57
N GLN A 24 12.52 -0.68 -2.25
CA GLN A 24 13.63 -1.38 -1.60
C GLN A 24 14.81 -0.45 -1.28
N ASN A 25 14.86 0.74 -1.88
CA ASN A 25 15.89 1.74 -1.60
C ASN A 25 15.55 2.58 -0.37
N ASN A 26 14.32 2.52 0.12
CA ASN A 26 13.89 3.25 1.31
C ASN A 26 14.20 2.45 2.58
N GLY A 27 15.13 2.94 3.41
CA GLY A 27 15.50 2.29 4.68
C GLY A 27 14.34 2.13 5.69
N LYS A 28 13.24 2.89 5.53
CA LYS A 28 12.04 2.74 6.36
C LYS A 28 11.13 1.58 5.88
N TYR A 29 11.34 1.05 4.68
CA TYR A 29 10.49 0.01 4.10
C TYR A 29 10.49 -1.27 4.93
N ASN A 30 9.29 -1.78 5.25
CA ASN A 30 9.11 -3.01 5.99
C ASN A 30 8.35 -4.06 5.16
N ARG A 31 9.09 -5.02 4.61
CA ARG A 31 8.54 -6.16 3.85
C ARG A 31 7.49 -6.97 4.62
N SER A 32 7.65 -7.11 5.94
CA SER A 32 6.72 -7.88 6.78
C SER A 32 5.39 -7.14 6.93
N LEU A 33 5.45 -5.83 7.17
CA LEU A 33 4.25 -4.97 7.23
C LEU A 33 3.49 -5.00 5.90
N ARG A 34 4.21 -4.86 4.78
CA ARG A 34 3.59 -4.94 3.45
C ARG A 34 2.91 -6.29 3.23
N GLN A 35 3.57 -7.39 3.61
CA GLN A 35 2.98 -8.73 3.49
C GLN A 35 1.70 -8.86 4.32
N LEU A 36 1.70 -8.33 5.55
CA LEU A 36 0.51 -8.34 6.41
C LEU A 36 -0.67 -7.63 5.73
N LEU A 37 -0.48 -6.42 5.18
CA LEU A 37 -1.54 -5.71 4.49
C LEU A 37 -1.98 -6.43 3.20
N HIS A 38 -1.03 -7.04 2.49
CA HIS A 38 -1.30 -7.81 1.27
C HIS A 38 -2.15 -9.06 1.51
N VAL A 39 -2.06 -9.70 2.68
CA VAL A 39 -2.95 -10.83 3.03
C VAL A 39 -4.19 -10.35 3.81
N GLY A 40 -4.08 -9.24 4.53
CA GLY A 40 -5.11 -8.67 5.39
C GLY A 40 -6.21 -7.90 4.67
N PHE A 41 -6.04 -7.50 3.41
CA PHE A 41 -7.07 -6.79 2.64
C PHE A 41 -8.42 -7.54 2.60
N LYS A 42 -8.40 -8.89 2.68
CA LYS A 42 -9.62 -9.70 2.75
C LYS A 42 -10.46 -9.40 4.00
N VAL A 43 -9.82 -9.00 5.10
CA VAL A 43 -10.52 -8.55 6.32
C VAL A 43 -11.15 -7.19 6.08
N ALA A 44 -10.45 -6.27 5.42
CA ALA A 44 -11.01 -4.97 5.04
C ALA A 44 -12.20 -5.13 4.06
N ALA A 45 -12.12 -6.07 3.12
CA ALA A 45 -13.21 -6.37 2.18
C ALA A 45 -14.49 -6.86 2.89
N LYS A 46 -14.38 -7.51 4.06
CA LYS A 46 -15.55 -7.90 4.87
C LYS A 46 -16.30 -6.72 5.48
N LEU A 47 -15.74 -5.51 5.45
CA LEU A 47 -16.46 -4.29 5.83
C LEU A 47 -17.50 -3.86 4.78
N GLY A 48 -17.55 -4.54 3.63
CA GLY A 48 -18.59 -4.37 2.60
C GLY A 48 -18.67 -2.94 2.09
N ASP A 49 -19.89 -2.40 2.05
CA ASP A 49 -20.20 -1.06 1.52
C ASP A 49 -19.35 0.05 2.13
N ARG A 50 -18.99 -0.05 3.41
CA ARG A 50 -18.11 0.95 4.04
C ARG A 50 -16.77 1.00 3.34
N TYR A 51 -16.15 -0.16 3.06
CA TYR A 51 -14.87 -0.21 2.39
C TYR A 51 -14.98 0.29 0.94
N LEU A 52 -16.02 -0.10 0.22
CA LEU A 52 -16.23 0.33 -1.18
C LEU A 52 -16.43 1.85 -1.29
N LYS A 53 -17.24 2.46 -0.41
CA LYS A 53 -17.43 3.91 -0.37
C LYS A 53 -16.14 4.67 -0.09
N GLU A 54 -15.28 4.15 0.79
CA GLU A 54 -13.97 4.76 1.06
C GLU A 54 -13.02 4.66 -0.14
N LEU A 55 -13.12 3.59 -0.94
CA LEU A 55 -12.35 3.48 -2.19
C LEU A 55 -12.82 4.51 -3.22
N GLU A 56 -14.13 4.71 -3.35
CA GLU A 56 -14.71 5.71 -4.26
C GLU A 56 -14.35 7.14 -3.80
N SER A 57 -14.49 7.45 -2.51
CA SER A 57 -14.21 8.79 -2.00
C SER A 57 -12.74 9.20 -2.12
N HIS A 58 -11.82 8.22 -2.19
CA HIS A 58 -10.38 8.45 -2.32
C HIS A 58 -9.82 8.06 -3.70
N GLU A 59 -10.69 7.86 -4.70
CA GLU A 59 -10.33 7.36 -6.04
C GLU A 59 -9.13 8.11 -6.63
N THR A 60 -9.13 9.44 -6.61
CA THR A 60 -8.06 10.27 -7.20
C THR A 60 -6.67 9.90 -6.67
N VAL A 61 -6.56 9.66 -5.36
CA VAL A 61 -5.28 9.29 -4.74
C VAL A 61 -4.96 7.83 -5.00
N ILE A 62 -5.96 6.94 -4.90
CA ILE A 62 -5.79 5.51 -5.09
C ILE A 62 -5.37 5.21 -6.55
N SER A 63 -6.11 5.72 -7.53
CA SER A 63 -5.87 5.47 -8.96
C SER A 63 -4.48 5.91 -9.38
N ARG A 64 -4.02 7.09 -8.97
CA ARG A 64 -2.64 7.56 -9.20
C ARG A 64 -1.61 6.55 -8.69
N ASN A 65 -1.77 6.04 -7.47
CA ASN A 65 -0.83 5.08 -6.89
C ASN A 65 -0.91 3.69 -7.56
N VAL A 66 -2.12 3.23 -7.91
CA VAL A 66 -2.32 1.96 -8.61
C VAL A 66 -1.70 2.00 -10.00
N THR A 67 -1.91 3.09 -10.75
CA THR A 67 -1.32 3.30 -12.08
C THR A 67 0.20 3.35 -12.00
N ALA A 68 0.77 4.15 -11.09
CA ALA A 68 2.22 4.21 -10.90
C ALA A 68 2.81 2.83 -10.53
N ASN A 69 2.12 2.06 -9.68
CA ASN A 69 2.59 0.73 -9.32
C ASN A 69 2.44 -0.27 -10.47
N LEU A 70 1.22 -0.52 -10.96
CA LEU A 70 0.96 -1.61 -11.93
C LEU A 70 1.43 -1.26 -13.34
N PHE A 71 1.12 -0.06 -13.82
CA PHE A 71 1.47 0.34 -15.19
C PHE A 71 2.92 0.79 -15.29
N GLU A 72 3.30 1.86 -14.60
CA GLU A 72 4.60 2.50 -14.83
C GLU A 72 5.79 1.66 -14.36
N ARG A 73 5.66 0.98 -13.20
CA ARG A 73 6.77 0.22 -12.59
C ARG A 73 6.81 -1.26 -12.96
N HIS A 74 5.71 -1.85 -13.43
CA HIS A 74 5.65 -3.29 -13.73
C HIS A 74 5.33 -3.57 -15.21
N MET A 75 4.19 -3.10 -15.73
CA MET A 75 3.82 -3.40 -17.12
C MET A 75 4.72 -2.69 -18.13
N ARG A 76 4.99 -1.40 -17.95
CA ARG A 76 5.80 -0.61 -18.89
C ARG A 76 7.24 -1.14 -19.06
N PRO A 77 8.00 -1.45 -17.99
CA PRO A 77 9.37 -1.98 -18.16
C PRO A 77 9.39 -3.35 -18.84
N VAL A 78 8.39 -4.19 -18.59
CA VAL A 78 8.31 -5.55 -19.15
C VAL A 78 7.89 -5.54 -20.62
N PHE A 79 6.88 -4.74 -20.98
CA PHE A 79 6.26 -4.80 -22.31
C PHE A 79 6.70 -3.68 -23.26
N LEU A 80 7.13 -2.54 -22.73
CA LEU A 80 7.50 -1.36 -23.53
C LEU A 80 9.02 -1.09 -23.51
N GLY A 81 9.80 -1.85 -22.71
CA GLY A 81 11.26 -1.85 -22.75
C GLY A 81 11.93 -0.51 -22.39
N LEU A 82 11.24 0.34 -21.63
CA LEU A 82 11.75 1.61 -21.10
C LEU A 82 12.19 1.45 -19.65
#